data_AF-A0AAU4E6X6-F1
#
_entry.id   AF-A0AAU4E6X6-F1
#
_cell.length_a   1.000
_cell.length_b   1.000
_cell.length_c   1.000
_cell.angle_alpha   90.00
_cell.angle_beta   90.00
_cell.angle_gamma   90.00
#
_symmetry.space_group_name_H-M   'P 1'
#
loop_
_entity.id
_entity.type
_entity.pdbx_description
1 polymer ?
#
loop_
_entity_poly.entity_id
_entity_poly.type
_entity_poly.pdbx_seq_one_letter_code
_entity_poly.pdbx_strand_id
1 'polypeptide(L)'
;MPDAEVADQTTTLSWPRQRWWRVALVVAAIGVAAFSWEQPVVAFFGLLPTLVWCVLAKSPRTGMIVGLVLLVLLAWFVVPRALELTGPWVPASIEVYWFHTTLAAVVCAVGMLAGRQRPSELLPTMVVIGFVAAGGILFLHKDAPPGDEGVAPGPSRLTVARTVACGSGGCWGVLEATGDRATEVMRGYLVPHGYTPASEIDGVPRLCRRTGVLVTHEVCAELRTLSATAVRVEWYVN
;
A
#
# COMPACT_ATOMS: atom_id res chain seq x y z
N MET A 1 35.16 -61.46 -6.93
CA MET A 1 35.54 -60.05 -7.09
C MET A 1 34.27 -59.23 -7.08
N PRO A 2 33.97 -58.49 -6.00
CA PRO A 2 32.88 -57.53 -5.98
C PRO A 2 33.41 -56.18 -6.45
N ASP A 3 32.91 -55.71 -7.59
CA ASP A 3 33.22 -54.37 -8.10
C ASP A 3 32.42 -53.35 -7.27
N ALA A 4 33.16 -52.56 -6.50
CA ALA A 4 32.62 -51.51 -5.66
C ALA A 4 32.04 -50.39 -6.54
N GLU A 5 30.73 -50.27 -6.50
CA GLU A 5 29.94 -49.17 -7.02
C GLU A 5 30.26 -47.91 -6.20
N VAL A 6 31.29 -47.18 -6.63
CA VAL A 6 31.64 -45.86 -6.08
C VAL A 6 30.60 -44.86 -6.59
N ALA A 7 29.49 -44.77 -5.86
CA ALA A 7 28.45 -43.79 -6.08
C ALA A 7 29.02 -42.39 -5.91
N ASP A 8 29.08 -41.67 -7.02
CA ASP A 8 29.44 -40.26 -7.17
C ASP A 8 28.52 -39.36 -6.32
N GLN A 9 28.90 -39.16 -5.06
CA GLN A 9 28.21 -38.30 -4.08
C GLN A 9 28.48 -36.79 -4.27
N THR A 10 29.14 -36.39 -5.36
CA THR A 10 29.65 -35.02 -5.51
C THR A 10 28.63 -34.00 -6.03
N THR A 11 27.39 -34.41 -6.29
CA THR A 11 26.36 -33.55 -6.90
C THR A 11 25.46 -32.77 -5.94
N THR A 12 25.60 -32.94 -4.61
CA THR A 12 24.61 -32.40 -3.66
C THR A 12 24.90 -31.00 -3.10
N LEU A 13 26.09 -30.41 -3.31
CA LEU A 13 26.47 -29.15 -2.65
C LEU A 13 26.50 -27.87 -3.52
N SER A 14 26.23 -27.95 -4.82
CA SER A 14 26.23 -26.76 -5.71
C SER A 14 24.86 -26.08 -5.83
N TRP A 15 23.80 -26.77 -5.40
CA TRP A 15 22.41 -26.31 -5.46
C TRP A 15 22.05 -25.08 -4.61
N PRO A 16 22.60 -24.87 -3.39
CA PRO A 16 22.24 -23.71 -2.57
C PRO A 16 22.68 -22.39 -3.23
N ARG A 17 23.80 -22.41 -3.96
CA ARG A 17 24.44 -21.19 -4.47
C ARG A 17 23.77 -20.60 -5.70
N GLN A 18 22.91 -21.35 -6.38
CA GLN A 18 22.18 -20.82 -7.54
C GLN A 18 20.80 -20.25 -7.19
N ARG A 19 20.27 -20.58 -5.99
CA ARG A 19 18.93 -20.16 -5.54
C ARG A 19 18.92 -19.16 -4.38
N TRP A 20 20.04 -18.92 -3.70
CA TRP A 20 20.10 -18.00 -2.55
C TRP A 20 19.60 -16.58 -2.89
N TRP A 21 19.87 -16.08 -4.09
CA TRP A 21 19.44 -14.73 -4.50
C TRP A 21 17.91 -14.59 -4.53
N ARG A 22 17.18 -15.67 -4.86
CA ARG A 22 15.71 -15.68 -4.83
C ARG A 22 15.22 -15.58 -3.39
N VAL A 23 15.83 -16.34 -2.49
CA VAL A 23 15.50 -16.32 -1.06
C VAL A 23 15.76 -14.93 -0.49
N ALA A 24 16.92 -14.35 -0.78
CA ALA A 24 17.28 -13.00 -0.33
C ALA A 24 16.28 -11.94 -0.81
N LEU A 25 15.88 -11.99 -2.09
CA LEU A 25 14.86 -11.07 -2.63
C LEU A 25 13.50 -11.25 -1.97
N VAL A 26 13.05 -12.49 -1.78
CA VAL A 26 11.75 -12.77 -1.15
C VAL A 26 11.74 -12.29 0.30
N VAL A 27 12.80 -12.55 1.06
CA VAL A 27 12.93 -12.07 2.44
C VAL A 27 12.94 -10.55 2.49
N ALA A 28 13.69 -9.88 1.60
CA ALA A 28 13.70 -8.42 1.51
C ALA A 28 12.32 -7.87 1.17
N ALA A 29 11.62 -8.48 0.19
CA ALA A 29 10.27 -8.07 -0.19
C ALA A 29 9.28 -8.24 0.96
N ILE A 30 9.34 -9.34 1.71
CA ILE A 30 8.52 -9.56 2.91
C ILE A 30 8.81 -8.48 3.96
N GLY A 31 10.07 -8.14 4.19
CA GLY A 31 10.45 -7.06 5.10
C GLY A 31 9.85 -5.71 4.71
N VAL A 32 9.82 -5.39 3.42
CA VAL A 32 9.14 -4.18 2.92
C VAL A 32 7.63 -4.28 3.05
N ALA A 33 7.03 -5.43 2.72
CA ALA A 33 5.58 -5.61 2.78
C ALA A 33 5.04 -5.60 4.23
N ALA A 34 5.88 -5.92 5.22
CA ALA A 34 5.54 -5.84 6.64
C ALA A 34 5.17 -4.41 7.09
N PHE A 35 5.60 -3.37 6.37
CA PHE A 35 5.15 -1.99 6.61
C PHE A 35 3.65 -1.79 6.31
N SER A 36 3.02 -2.70 5.56
CA SER A 36 1.58 -2.72 5.28
C SER A 36 0.84 -3.78 6.11
N TRP A 37 1.31 -4.13 7.31
CA TRP A 37 0.72 -5.19 8.14
C TRP A 37 -0.76 -4.94 8.49
N GLU A 38 -1.17 -3.68 8.63
CA GLU A 38 -2.57 -3.28 8.85
C GLU A 38 -3.48 -3.57 7.64
N GLN A 39 -2.89 -3.76 6.45
CA GLN A 39 -3.59 -4.01 5.19
C GLN A 39 -3.02 -5.28 4.52
N PRO A 40 -3.31 -6.48 5.04
CA PRO A 40 -2.68 -7.72 4.59
C PRO A 40 -2.93 -8.02 3.11
N VAL A 41 -4.08 -7.59 2.57
CA VAL A 41 -4.39 -7.72 1.15
C VAL A 41 -3.46 -6.84 0.30
N VAL A 42 -3.20 -5.60 0.73
CA VAL A 42 -2.24 -4.70 0.04
C VAL A 42 -0.84 -5.31 0.07
N ALA A 43 -0.40 -5.82 1.24
CA ALA A 43 0.89 -6.47 1.39
C ALA A 43 1.05 -7.67 0.43
N PHE A 44 0.02 -8.52 0.34
CA PHE A 44 0.01 -9.66 -0.57
C PHE A 44 0.14 -9.26 -2.04
N PHE A 45 -0.66 -8.29 -2.51
CA PHE A 45 -0.59 -7.81 -3.90
C PHE A 45 0.73 -7.08 -4.21
N GLY A 46 1.35 -6.45 -3.20
CA GLY A 46 2.70 -5.91 -3.30
C GLY A 46 3.78 -7.00 -3.48
N LEU A 47 3.64 -8.13 -2.78
CA LEU A 47 4.60 -9.24 -2.85
C LEU A 47 4.47 -10.07 -4.13
N LEU A 48 3.26 -10.20 -4.65
CA LEU A 48 2.91 -11.12 -5.73
C LEU A 48 3.85 -11.01 -6.95
N PRO A 49 4.18 -9.81 -7.50
CA PRO A 49 5.04 -9.72 -8.66
C PRO A 49 6.47 -10.21 -8.40
N THR A 50 7.01 -9.97 -7.20
CA THR A 50 8.34 -10.45 -6.81
C THR A 50 8.36 -11.98 -6.69
N LEU A 51 7.30 -12.58 -6.12
CA LEU A 51 7.16 -14.04 -6.04
C LEU A 51 7.06 -14.67 -7.43
N VAL A 52 6.21 -14.13 -8.30
CA VAL A 52 6.06 -14.57 -9.69
C VAL A 52 7.39 -14.46 -10.44
N TRP A 53 8.11 -13.34 -10.30
CA TRP A 53 9.40 -13.15 -10.93
C TRP A 53 10.46 -14.16 -10.46
N CYS A 54 10.53 -14.45 -9.16
CA CYS A 54 11.45 -15.44 -8.60
C CYS A 54 11.23 -16.86 -9.17
N VAL A 55 10.00 -17.20 -9.58
CA VAL A 55 9.68 -18.47 -10.25
C VAL A 55 10.10 -18.43 -11.72
N LEU A 56 9.80 -17.33 -12.43
CA LEU A 56 10.01 -17.19 -13.88
C LEU A 56 11.49 -17.01 -14.28
N ALA A 57 12.27 -16.30 -13.49
CA ALA A 57 13.62 -15.89 -13.86
C ALA A 57 14.62 -17.05 -13.97
N LYS A 58 15.06 -17.39 -15.19
CA LYS A 58 16.05 -18.46 -15.43
C LYS A 58 17.51 -18.03 -15.18
N SER A 59 17.84 -16.76 -15.40
CA SER A 59 19.20 -16.22 -15.26
C SER A 59 19.37 -15.51 -13.91
N PRO A 60 20.46 -15.76 -13.16
CA PRO A 60 20.68 -15.08 -11.88
C PRO A 60 20.93 -13.58 -12.06
N ARG A 61 21.65 -13.17 -13.11
CA ARG A 61 21.96 -11.76 -13.36
C ARG A 61 20.71 -10.95 -13.68
N THR A 62 19.92 -11.41 -14.65
CA THR A 62 18.64 -10.78 -15.01
C THR A 62 17.65 -10.87 -13.86
N GLY A 63 17.61 -12.01 -13.18
CA GLY A 63 16.77 -12.26 -12.01
C GLY A 63 17.02 -11.24 -10.90
N MET A 64 18.28 -11.00 -10.53
CA MET A 64 18.64 -10.01 -9.52
C MET A 64 18.31 -8.59 -9.95
N ILE A 65 18.65 -8.18 -11.18
CA ILE A 65 18.40 -6.80 -11.65
C ILE A 65 16.91 -6.48 -11.60
N VAL A 66 16.09 -7.32 -12.23
CA VAL A 66 14.63 -7.11 -12.28
C VAL A 66 14.03 -7.26 -10.88
N GLY A 67 14.50 -8.21 -10.08
CA GLY A 67 14.05 -8.39 -8.70
C GLY A 67 14.33 -7.18 -7.81
N LEU A 68 15.48 -6.52 -7.98
CA LEU A 68 15.80 -5.27 -7.27
C LEU A 68 14.90 -4.12 -7.74
N VAL A 69 14.61 -4.01 -9.05
CA VAL A 69 13.67 -3.01 -9.56
C VAL A 69 12.27 -3.22 -8.97
N LEU A 70 11.79 -4.47 -8.92
CA LEU A 70 10.52 -4.81 -8.27
C LEU A 70 10.51 -4.48 -6.78
N LEU A 71 11.63 -4.71 -6.08
CA LEU A 71 11.75 -4.36 -4.67
C LEU A 71 11.71 -2.85 -4.43
N VAL A 72 12.38 -2.06 -5.30
CA VAL A 72 12.33 -0.59 -5.24
C VAL A 72 10.90 -0.09 -5.52
N LEU A 73 10.22 -0.67 -6.52
CA LEU A 73 8.82 -0.34 -6.80
C LEU A 73 7.94 -0.67 -5.58
N LEU A 74 8.04 -1.88 -5.03
CA LEU A 74 7.29 -2.27 -3.82
C LEU A 74 7.55 -1.30 -2.66
N ALA A 75 8.81 -0.93 -2.41
CA ALA A 75 9.17 0.02 -1.38
C ALA A 75 8.55 1.40 -1.62
N TRP A 76 8.55 1.89 -2.85
CA TRP A 76 7.93 3.17 -3.19
C TRP A 76 6.40 3.19 -2.99
N PHE A 77 5.72 2.07 -3.24
CA PHE A 77 4.27 1.97 -3.01
C PHE A 77 3.89 1.81 -1.53
N VAL A 78 4.73 1.13 -0.75
CA VAL A 78 4.39 0.75 0.63
C VAL A 78 4.98 1.71 1.67
N VAL A 79 6.27 2.03 1.57
CA VAL A 79 7.00 2.74 2.64
C VAL A 79 6.50 4.17 2.84
N PRO A 80 6.28 5.01 1.81
CA PRO A 80 5.76 6.36 2.00
C PRO A 80 4.45 6.40 2.76
N ARG A 81 3.56 5.42 2.52
CA ARG A 81 2.27 5.33 3.22
C ARG A 81 2.42 4.93 4.68
N ALA A 82 3.30 3.97 4.96
CA ALA A 82 3.58 3.54 6.33
C ALA A 82 4.28 4.65 7.15
N LEU A 83 4.95 5.59 6.47
CA LEU A 83 5.51 6.80 7.07
C LEU A 83 4.53 7.99 7.05
N GLU A 84 3.26 7.74 6.72
CA GLU A 84 2.19 8.75 6.67
C GLU A 84 2.48 9.93 5.73
N LEU A 85 3.38 9.76 4.76
CA LEU A 85 3.70 10.80 3.78
C LEU A 85 2.46 11.13 2.94
N THR A 86 2.42 12.37 2.45
CA THR A 86 1.28 12.91 1.70
C THR A 86 1.73 13.58 0.42
N GLY A 87 0.78 13.81 -0.50
CA GLY A 87 1.02 14.55 -1.73
C GLY A 87 0.89 13.70 -3.00
N PRO A 88 1.10 14.33 -4.17
CA PRO A 88 0.82 13.73 -5.48
C PRO A 88 1.79 12.61 -5.87
N TRP A 89 2.87 12.43 -5.11
CA TRP A 89 3.89 11.41 -5.36
C TRP A 89 3.77 10.19 -4.45
N VAL A 90 2.79 10.21 -3.53
CA VAL A 90 2.52 9.11 -2.61
C VAL A 90 1.42 8.24 -3.22
N PRO A 91 1.72 6.99 -3.59
CA PRO A 91 0.72 6.12 -4.19
C PRO A 91 -0.45 5.89 -3.24
N ALA A 92 -1.66 5.85 -3.78
CA ALA A 92 -2.84 5.49 -3.01
C ALA A 92 -2.89 3.96 -2.79
N SER A 93 -3.58 3.50 -1.74
CA SER A 93 -3.73 2.06 -1.44
C SER A 93 -4.25 1.28 -2.63
N ILE A 94 -5.21 1.88 -3.33
CA ILE A 94 -5.85 1.26 -4.47
C ILE A 94 -4.87 1.04 -5.63
N GLU A 95 -3.89 1.92 -5.80
CA GLU A 95 -2.90 1.86 -6.87
C GLU A 95 -1.97 0.65 -6.72
N VAL A 96 -1.85 0.08 -5.51
CA VAL A 96 -1.10 -1.17 -5.30
C VAL A 96 -1.75 -2.35 -6.04
N TYR A 97 -3.07 -2.38 -6.14
CA TYR A 97 -3.78 -3.50 -6.77
C TYR A 97 -3.63 -3.52 -8.28
N TRP A 98 -3.78 -2.37 -8.94
CA TRP A 98 -3.80 -2.29 -10.40
C TRP A 98 -2.53 -1.66 -10.97
N PHE A 99 -2.08 -0.53 -10.42
CA PHE A 99 -0.97 0.23 -11.02
C PHE A 99 0.38 -0.43 -10.73
N HIS A 100 0.65 -0.81 -9.47
CA HIS A 100 1.86 -1.55 -9.11
C HIS A 100 1.96 -2.89 -9.85
N THR A 101 0.88 -3.67 -9.91
CA THR A 101 0.87 -4.96 -10.63
C THR A 101 1.10 -4.77 -12.13
N THR A 102 0.55 -3.71 -12.73
CA THR A 102 0.78 -3.36 -14.14
C THR A 102 2.23 -2.96 -14.39
N LEU A 103 2.80 -2.04 -13.60
CA LEU A 103 4.21 -1.63 -13.72
C LEU A 103 5.14 -2.83 -13.54
N ALA A 104 4.88 -3.66 -12.53
CA ALA A 104 5.67 -4.85 -12.26
C ALA A 104 5.58 -5.87 -13.41
N ALA A 105 4.41 -6.07 -14.01
CA ALA A 105 4.25 -6.93 -15.18
C ALA A 105 5.06 -6.41 -16.38
N VAL A 106 5.06 -5.09 -16.64
CA VAL A 106 5.88 -4.46 -17.68
C VAL A 106 7.37 -4.69 -17.40
N VAL A 107 7.83 -4.46 -16.17
CA VAL A 107 9.21 -4.69 -15.75
C VAL A 107 9.62 -6.17 -15.94
N CYS A 108 8.77 -7.10 -15.55
CA CYS A 108 8.99 -8.54 -15.76
C CYS A 108 9.04 -8.90 -17.25
N ALA A 109 8.16 -8.34 -18.08
CA ALA A 109 8.14 -8.58 -19.52
C ALA A 109 9.43 -8.09 -20.19
N VAL A 110 9.87 -6.87 -19.88
CA VAL A 110 11.15 -6.32 -20.35
C VAL A 110 12.32 -7.19 -19.90
N GLY A 111 12.30 -7.65 -18.64
CA GLY A 111 13.29 -8.59 -18.10
C GLY A 111 13.38 -9.91 -18.86
N MET A 112 12.23 -10.51 -19.21
CA MET A 112 12.19 -11.73 -20.02
C MET A 112 12.71 -11.49 -21.44
N LEU A 113 12.31 -10.40 -22.09
CA LEU A 113 12.77 -10.04 -23.43
C LEU A 113 14.30 -9.83 -23.47
N ALA A 114 14.85 -9.09 -22.50
CA ALA A 114 16.29 -8.90 -22.35
C ALA A 114 17.04 -10.22 -22.11
N GLY A 115 16.39 -11.17 -21.42
CA GLY A 115 16.88 -12.52 -21.21
C GLY A 115 16.64 -13.50 -22.38
N ARG A 116 16.10 -13.03 -23.51
CA ARG A 116 15.69 -13.86 -24.68
C ARG A 116 14.73 -15.01 -24.30
N GLN A 117 13.89 -14.80 -23.30
CA GLN A 117 12.86 -15.74 -22.86
C GLN A 117 11.53 -15.38 -23.53
N ARG A 118 10.70 -16.40 -23.81
CA ARG A 118 9.33 -16.16 -24.25
C ARG A 118 8.52 -15.58 -23.08
N PRO A 119 7.66 -14.59 -23.33
CA PRO A 119 6.80 -14.04 -22.30
C PRO A 119 5.88 -15.12 -21.74
N SER A 120 5.67 -15.09 -20.42
CA SER A 120 4.80 -16.03 -19.72
C SER A 120 3.35 -15.54 -19.69
N GLU A 121 2.40 -16.46 -19.83
CA GLU A 121 0.96 -16.24 -19.64
C GLU A 121 0.59 -15.83 -18.20
N LEU A 122 1.49 -16.03 -17.24
CA LEU A 122 1.29 -15.60 -15.85
C LEU A 122 1.26 -14.06 -15.70
N LEU A 123 1.95 -13.32 -16.56
CA LEU A 123 1.97 -11.85 -16.49
C LEU A 123 0.60 -11.21 -16.76
N PRO A 124 -0.07 -11.47 -17.90
CA PRO A 124 -1.40 -10.89 -18.15
C PRO A 124 -2.42 -11.37 -17.10
N THR A 125 -2.31 -12.63 -16.64
CA THR A 125 -3.17 -13.16 -15.58
C THR A 125 -3.03 -12.36 -14.28
N MET A 126 -1.80 -12.06 -13.86
CA MET A 126 -1.53 -11.23 -12.68
C MET A 126 -2.14 -9.83 -12.79
N VAL A 127 -2.01 -9.19 -13.96
CA VAL A 127 -2.59 -7.87 -14.22
C VAL A 127 -4.11 -7.92 -14.12
N VAL A 128 -4.76 -8.89 -14.78
CA VAL A 128 -6.22 -9.06 -14.72
C VAL A 128 -6.70 -9.27 -13.29
N ILE A 129 -6.04 -10.13 -12.50
CA ILE A 129 -6.36 -10.34 -11.09
C ILE A 129 -6.22 -9.03 -10.30
N GLY A 130 -5.18 -8.24 -10.55
CA GLY A 130 -4.97 -6.92 -9.95
C GLY A 130 -6.11 -5.94 -10.22
N PHE A 131 -6.56 -5.85 -11.47
CA PHE A 131 -7.71 -5.02 -11.86
C PHE A 131 -9.02 -5.51 -11.24
N VAL A 132 -9.27 -6.82 -11.24
CA VAL A 132 -10.47 -7.40 -10.61
C VAL A 132 -10.48 -7.13 -9.11
N ALA A 133 -9.36 -7.27 -8.42
CA ALA A 133 -9.23 -6.95 -7.00
C ALA A 133 -9.46 -5.46 -6.74
N ALA A 134 -8.88 -4.57 -7.55
CA ALA A 134 -9.12 -3.13 -7.44
C ALA A 134 -10.61 -2.79 -7.62
N GLY A 135 -11.25 -3.35 -8.64
CA GLY A 135 -12.69 -3.16 -8.89
C GLY A 135 -13.57 -3.71 -7.76
N GLY A 136 -13.24 -4.88 -7.22
CA GLY A 136 -13.93 -5.47 -6.08
C GLY A 136 -13.79 -4.63 -4.82
N ILE A 137 -12.59 -4.09 -4.54
CA ILE A 137 -12.35 -3.21 -3.39
C ILE A 137 -13.10 -1.90 -3.55
N LEU A 138 -13.09 -1.27 -4.73
CA LEU A 138 -13.89 -0.07 -5.02
C LEU A 138 -15.39 -0.33 -4.79
N PHE A 139 -15.87 -1.49 -5.24
CA PHE A 139 -17.26 -1.85 -5.07
C PHE A 139 -17.62 -2.04 -3.58
N LEU A 140 -16.77 -2.73 -2.82
CA LEU A 140 -16.97 -2.96 -1.39
C LEU A 140 -16.79 -1.68 -0.55
N HIS A 141 -15.91 -0.76 -0.97
CA HIS A 141 -15.65 0.49 -0.27
C HIS A 141 -16.66 1.58 -0.58
N LYS A 142 -17.51 1.38 -1.59
CA LYS A 142 -18.56 2.35 -1.92
C LYS A 142 -19.46 2.69 -0.72
N ASP A 143 -19.65 1.74 0.19
CA ASP A 143 -20.47 1.89 1.39
C ASP A 143 -19.66 1.88 2.69
N ALA A 144 -18.33 1.71 2.63
CA ALA A 144 -17.48 1.70 3.81
C ALA A 144 -17.22 3.14 4.28
N PRO A 145 -17.27 3.43 5.60
CA PRO A 145 -16.80 4.71 6.09
C PRO A 145 -15.34 4.90 5.68
N PRO A 146 -14.92 6.12 5.28
CA PRO A 146 -13.51 6.44 5.16
C PRO A 146 -12.82 6.06 6.46
N GLY A 147 -11.58 5.60 6.32
CA GLY A 147 -10.79 5.16 7.46
C GLY A 147 -10.41 6.35 8.33
N ASP A 148 -9.42 6.12 9.17
CA ASP A 148 -8.70 7.19 9.84
C ASP A 148 -7.64 7.85 8.95
N GLU A 149 -7.53 7.47 7.68
CA GLU A 149 -6.74 8.15 6.65
C GLU A 149 -5.29 8.48 7.09
N GLY A 150 -4.72 7.61 7.93
CA GLY A 150 -3.38 7.77 8.49
C GLY A 150 -3.23 8.94 9.47
N VAL A 151 -4.29 9.35 10.15
CA VAL A 151 -4.25 10.29 11.30
C VAL A 151 -4.56 9.57 12.63
N ALA A 152 -4.24 8.28 12.67
CA ALA A 152 -4.31 7.46 13.87
C ALA A 152 -2.90 7.13 14.39
N PRO A 153 -2.69 7.18 15.71
CA PRO A 153 -3.61 7.65 16.74
C PRO A 153 -3.81 9.18 16.67
N GLY A 154 -4.97 9.66 17.10
CA GLY A 154 -5.23 11.10 17.18
C GLY A 154 -4.27 11.83 18.14
N PRO A 155 -4.35 13.17 18.23
CA PRO A 155 -3.40 13.95 19.02
C PRO A 155 -3.41 13.53 20.49
N SER A 156 -2.24 13.25 21.05
CA SER A 156 -2.06 12.70 22.41
C SER A 156 -2.60 13.58 23.55
N ARG A 157 -2.90 14.85 23.26
CA ARG A 157 -3.49 15.81 24.20
C ARG A 157 -5.02 15.75 24.27
N LEU A 158 -5.66 15.01 23.37
CA LEU A 158 -7.12 14.88 23.34
C LEU A 158 -7.54 13.45 23.63
N THR A 159 -8.63 13.30 24.37
CA THR A 159 -9.30 12.01 24.50
C THR A 159 -10.18 11.82 23.27
N VAL A 160 -9.92 10.75 22.51
CA VAL A 160 -10.56 10.51 21.21
C VAL A 160 -11.55 9.35 21.32
N ALA A 161 -12.81 9.62 21.02
CA ALA A 161 -13.85 8.63 20.81
C ALA A 161 -14.15 8.52 19.31
N ARG A 162 -14.06 7.30 18.76
CA ARG A 162 -14.36 7.04 17.34
C ARG A 162 -15.69 6.32 17.24
N THR A 163 -16.51 6.78 16.31
CA THR A 163 -17.78 6.15 15.95
C THR A 163 -17.93 6.16 14.43
N VAL A 164 -18.73 5.25 13.90
CA VAL A 164 -19.15 5.23 12.50
C VAL A 164 -20.60 5.64 12.45
N ALA A 165 -20.94 6.57 11.55
CA ALA A 165 -22.32 6.94 11.28
C ALA A 165 -22.65 6.57 9.84
N CYS A 166 -23.88 6.09 9.60
CA CYS A 166 -24.35 5.70 8.28
C CYS A 166 -25.73 6.32 8.01
N GLY A 167 -25.95 6.74 6.77
CA GLY A 167 -27.22 7.29 6.30
C GLY A 167 -27.52 6.88 4.86
N SER A 168 -28.54 7.50 4.26
CA SER A 168 -28.97 7.22 2.88
C SER A 168 -27.90 7.54 1.82
N GLY A 169 -26.89 8.35 2.16
CA GLY A 169 -25.76 8.70 1.30
C GLY A 169 -24.45 7.93 1.57
N GLY A 170 -24.47 6.88 2.40
CA GLY A 170 -23.29 6.09 2.76
C GLY A 170 -22.89 6.23 4.23
N CYS A 171 -21.72 5.68 4.57
CA CYS A 171 -21.15 5.76 5.90
C CYS A 171 -20.00 6.78 5.96
N TRP A 172 -19.85 7.45 7.10
CA TRP A 172 -18.76 8.38 7.38
C TRP A 172 -18.14 8.11 8.75
N GLY A 173 -16.85 8.44 8.88
CA GLY A 173 -16.13 8.35 10.15
C GLY A 173 -16.41 9.59 11.01
N VAL A 174 -16.78 9.37 12.27
CA VAL A 174 -16.96 10.45 13.25
C VAL A 174 -15.95 10.26 14.37
N LEU A 175 -15.14 11.30 14.58
CA LEU A 175 -14.16 11.36 15.65
C LEU A 175 -14.51 12.51 16.57
N GLU A 176 -14.90 12.20 17.81
CA GLU A 176 -15.08 13.20 18.85
C GLU A 176 -13.83 13.26 19.71
N ALA A 177 -13.26 14.45 19.83
CA ALA A 177 -12.06 14.70 20.62
C ALA A 177 -12.36 15.72 21.71
N THR A 178 -11.98 15.40 22.95
CA THR A 178 -12.17 16.26 24.12
C THR A 178 -10.84 16.62 24.77
N GLY A 179 -10.70 17.88 25.19
CA GLY A 179 -9.50 18.46 25.79
C GLY A 179 -9.40 19.97 25.54
N ASP A 180 -8.50 20.65 26.24
CA ASP A 180 -8.37 22.11 26.11
C ASP A 180 -8.01 22.53 24.69
N ARG A 181 -8.74 23.52 24.15
CA ARG A 181 -8.54 24.06 22.80
C ARG A 181 -8.62 22.94 21.74
N ALA A 182 -9.60 22.05 21.89
CA ALA A 182 -9.71 20.83 21.09
C ALA A 182 -9.67 21.10 19.58
N THR A 183 -10.36 22.14 19.12
CA THR A 183 -10.41 22.51 17.69
C THR A 183 -9.04 22.94 17.17
N GLU A 184 -8.33 23.79 17.91
CA GLU A 184 -7.01 24.29 17.53
C GLU A 184 -5.96 23.17 17.57
N VAL A 185 -6.01 22.32 18.60
CA VAL A 185 -5.11 21.16 18.73
C VAL A 185 -5.34 20.20 17.57
N MET A 186 -6.59 19.91 17.23
CA MET A 186 -6.92 19.04 16.11
C MET A 186 -6.45 19.64 14.78
N ARG A 187 -6.74 20.91 14.51
CA ARG A 187 -6.24 21.60 13.31
C ARG A 187 -4.71 21.58 13.23
N GLY A 188 -4.04 21.88 14.34
CA GLY A 188 -2.58 21.84 14.45
C GLY A 188 -1.98 20.45 14.28
N TYR A 189 -2.76 19.39 14.55
CA TYR A 189 -2.38 18.01 14.27
C TYR A 189 -2.57 17.65 12.79
N LEU A 190 -3.67 18.06 12.15
CA LEU A 190 -3.96 17.72 10.76
C LEU A 190 -3.04 18.39 9.74
N VAL A 191 -2.65 19.65 9.96
CA VAL A 191 -1.82 20.41 9.00
C VAL A 191 -0.46 19.73 8.73
N PRO A 192 0.31 19.27 9.75
CA PRO A 192 1.51 18.46 9.53
C PRO A 192 1.27 17.17 8.75
N HIS A 193 0.06 16.60 8.81
CA HIS A 193 -0.34 15.40 8.07
C HIS A 193 -0.89 15.75 6.67
N GLY A 194 -0.49 16.89 6.10
CA GLY A 194 -0.80 17.26 4.72
C GLY A 194 -2.23 17.75 4.47
N TYR A 195 -3.01 18.00 5.52
CA TYR A 195 -4.33 18.60 5.38
C TYR A 195 -4.20 20.10 5.19
N THR A 196 -4.82 20.61 4.12
CA THR A 196 -4.80 22.02 3.75
C THR A 196 -6.21 22.61 3.86
N PRO A 197 -6.37 23.88 4.28
CA PRO A 197 -7.67 24.53 4.32
C PRO A 197 -8.37 24.49 2.95
N ALA A 198 -9.63 24.07 2.95
CA ALA A 198 -10.50 24.06 1.78
C ALA A 198 -11.70 25.00 2.00
N SER A 199 -12.51 25.20 0.96
CA SER A 199 -13.73 26.02 1.10
C SER A 199 -14.65 25.42 2.17
N GLU A 200 -15.20 26.28 3.02
CA GLU A 200 -16.17 25.88 4.05
C GLU A 200 -17.47 25.41 3.41
N ILE A 201 -18.15 24.47 4.06
CA ILE A 201 -19.50 24.01 3.71
C ILE A 201 -20.37 24.29 4.93
N ASP A 202 -21.49 24.99 4.74
CA ASP A 202 -22.40 25.39 5.81
C ASP A 202 -21.73 26.13 6.98
N GLY A 203 -20.67 26.90 6.69
CA GLY A 203 -19.89 27.63 7.70
C GLY A 203 -19.01 26.76 8.59
N VAL A 204 -18.80 25.49 8.23
CA VAL A 204 -17.92 24.56 8.95
C VAL A 204 -16.52 24.59 8.32
N PRO A 205 -15.46 24.86 9.11
CA PRO A 205 -14.09 24.79 8.64
C PRO A 205 -13.72 23.39 8.13
N ARG A 206 -13.18 23.35 6.92
CA ARG A 206 -12.80 22.11 6.24
C ARG A 206 -11.31 22.10 5.93
N LEU A 207 -10.67 20.96 6.17
CA LEU A 207 -9.33 20.70 5.68
C LEU A 207 -9.31 19.45 4.81
N CYS A 208 -8.64 19.49 3.67
CA CYS A 208 -8.55 18.35 2.75
C CYS A 208 -7.11 17.96 2.49
N ARG A 209 -6.89 16.65 2.31
CA ARG A 209 -5.62 16.02 1.94
C ARG A 209 -5.83 15.31 0.61
N ARG A 210 -4.87 15.46 -0.30
CA ARG A 210 -4.83 14.74 -1.58
C ARG A 210 -3.71 13.72 -1.59
N THR A 211 -4.03 12.52 -2.06
CA THR A 211 -3.07 11.42 -2.25
C THR A 211 -3.31 10.73 -3.59
N GLY A 212 -2.39 9.88 -4.03
CA GLY A 212 -2.49 9.14 -5.29
C GLY A 212 -1.75 9.81 -6.44
N VAL A 213 -1.14 8.96 -7.27
CA VAL A 213 -0.29 9.36 -8.40
C VAL A 213 -1.11 9.45 -9.69
N LEU A 214 -1.96 8.46 -9.95
CA LEU A 214 -2.82 8.39 -11.13
C LEU A 214 -4.29 8.66 -10.80
N VAL A 215 -4.74 8.19 -9.64
CA VAL A 215 -6.10 8.44 -9.16
C VAL A 215 -5.97 9.30 -7.91
N THR A 216 -6.26 10.59 -8.06
CA THR A 216 -6.26 11.51 -6.92
C THR A 216 -7.40 11.14 -5.99
N HIS A 217 -7.06 10.78 -4.77
CA HIS A 217 -7.99 10.56 -3.67
C HIS A 217 -7.94 11.78 -2.76
N GLU A 218 -9.06 12.50 -2.69
CA GLU A 218 -9.22 13.65 -1.80
C GLU A 218 -10.05 13.22 -0.59
N VAL A 219 -9.45 13.34 0.58
CA VAL A 219 -10.12 13.13 1.86
C VAL A 219 -10.24 14.47 2.55
N CYS A 220 -11.45 14.82 2.97
CA CYS A 220 -11.71 16.02 3.74
C CYS A 220 -12.11 15.69 5.19
N ALA A 221 -11.70 16.58 6.08
CA ALA A 221 -12.02 16.61 7.50
C ALA A 221 -12.80 17.89 7.80
N GLU A 222 -14.05 17.75 8.24
CA GLU A 222 -14.84 18.85 8.78
C GLU A 222 -14.63 18.96 10.28
N LEU A 223 -14.23 20.14 10.76
CA LEU A 223 -14.02 20.38 12.20
C LEU A 223 -15.20 21.15 12.76
N ARG A 224 -16.14 20.44 13.37
CA ARG A 224 -17.29 21.01 14.08
C ARG A 224 -16.92 21.28 15.54
N THR A 225 -16.79 22.54 15.90
CA THR A 225 -16.58 22.94 17.29
C THR A 225 -17.87 22.72 18.09
N LEU A 226 -17.85 21.78 19.04
CA LEU A 226 -18.96 21.53 19.95
C LEU A 226 -18.89 22.45 21.18
N SER A 227 -17.68 22.67 21.68
CA SER A 227 -17.38 23.60 22.78
C SER A 227 -15.90 24.01 22.75
N ALA A 228 -15.46 24.86 23.69
CA ALA A 228 -14.04 25.20 23.84
C ALA A 228 -13.15 23.98 24.16
N THR A 229 -13.74 22.90 24.68
CA THR A 229 -13.05 21.68 25.10
C THR A 229 -13.46 20.45 24.29
N ALA A 230 -14.29 20.60 23.26
CA ALA A 230 -14.77 19.47 22.47
C ALA A 230 -14.89 19.83 20.99
N VAL A 231 -14.37 18.96 20.13
CA VAL A 231 -14.46 19.06 18.67
C VAL A 231 -14.94 17.73 18.11
N ARG A 232 -15.85 17.79 17.14
CA ARG A 232 -16.22 16.66 16.30
C ARG A 232 -15.55 16.81 14.94
N VAL A 233 -14.87 15.77 14.50
CA VAL A 233 -14.25 15.66 13.20
C VAL A 233 -15.02 14.65 12.37
N GLU A 234 -15.52 15.09 11.23
CA GLU A 234 -16.24 14.24 10.29
C GLU A 234 -15.39 14.04 9.03
N TRP A 235 -15.18 12.78 8.67
CA TRP A 235 -14.34 12.37 7.55
C TRP A 235 -15.19 11.96 6.37
N TYR A 236 -14.87 12.45 5.17
CA TYR A 236 -15.49 12.02 3.93
C TYR A 236 -14.52 12.07 2.77
N VAL A 237 -14.77 11.21 1.79
CA VAL A 237 -14.08 11.18 0.50
C VAL A 237 -14.87 12.06 -0.47
N ASN A 238 -14.16 12.91 -1.22
CA ASN A 238 -14.71 13.76 -2.28
C ASN A 238 -14.38 13.20 -3.67
#